data_AF-A0A2P2IDV3-F1
#
_entry.id   AF-A0A2P2IDV3-F1
#
_cell.length_a   1.000
_cell.length_b   1.000
_cell.length_c   1.000
_cell.angle_alpha   90.00
_cell.angle_beta   90.00
_cell.angle_gamma   90.00
#
_symmetry.space_group_name_H-M   'P 1'
#
loop_
_entity.id
_entity.type
_entity.pdbx_description
1 polymer ?
#
loop_
_entity_poly.entity_id
_entity_poly.type
_entity_poly.pdbx_seq_one_letter_code
_entity_poly.pdbx_strand_id
1 'polypeptide(L)'
;EPYFKSQKEYENHWKKMLKSSILSLEDYEELTYKESIDRMKNRMGIRKKLLEKKTTDDIYSYFVNSFLKEYDPHTSYLSAKEIADFNISMKLQLSGIGAVLTGEKGFIKVIKITSNGPAAKGKELQPEDKIIAVATDGKEFEDIMDWPLGEAINLIRGKKGTTVKLRVIPSGSKTA
;
A
#
# COMPACT_ATOMS: atom_id res chain seq x y z
N GLU A 1 -21.35 -19.28 -14.89
CA GLU A 1 -20.02 -18.92 -15.44
C GLU A 1 -19.59 -17.59 -14.85
N PRO A 2 -18.36 -17.44 -14.36
CA PRO A 2 -17.92 -16.27 -13.60
C PRO A 2 -17.54 -15.06 -14.49
N TYR A 3 -17.90 -15.08 -15.78
CA TYR A 3 -17.51 -14.06 -16.76
C TYR A 3 -18.72 -13.28 -17.28
N PHE A 4 -18.50 -12.00 -17.59
CA PHE A 4 -19.53 -11.13 -18.15
C PHE A 4 -19.90 -11.57 -19.58
N LYS A 5 -21.19 -11.67 -19.86
CA LYS A 5 -21.71 -12.14 -21.16
C LYS A 5 -21.86 -11.03 -22.19
N SER A 6 -21.85 -9.77 -21.75
CA SER A 6 -21.95 -8.61 -22.64
C SER A 6 -21.24 -7.38 -22.07
N GLN A 7 -20.86 -6.46 -22.96
CA GLN A 7 -20.28 -5.18 -22.59
C GLN A 7 -21.20 -4.38 -21.64
N LYS A 8 -22.52 -4.44 -21.88
CA LYS A 8 -23.52 -3.79 -21.03
C LYS A 8 -23.55 -4.37 -19.61
N GLU A 9 -23.35 -5.67 -19.47
CA GLU A 9 -23.25 -6.33 -18.16
C GLU A 9 -21.98 -5.90 -17.42
N TYR A 10 -20.85 -5.88 -18.10
CA TYR A 10 -19.57 -5.36 -17.59
C TYR A 10 -19.71 -3.92 -17.08
N GLU A 11 -20.25 -3.02 -17.90
CA GLU A 11 -20.44 -1.61 -17.53
C GLU A 11 -21.38 -1.44 -16.34
N ASN A 12 -22.49 -2.20 -16.31
CA ASN A 12 -23.41 -2.18 -15.18
C ASN A 12 -22.76 -2.69 -13.89
N HIS A 13 -21.95 -3.75 -13.97
CA HIS A 13 -21.21 -4.26 -12.83
C HIS A 13 -20.25 -3.20 -12.28
N TRP A 14 -19.41 -2.61 -13.13
CA TRP A 14 -18.47 -1.57 -12.72
C TRP A 14 -19.17 -0.31 -12.20
N LYS A 15 -20.29 0.10 -12.80
CA LYS A 15 -21.09 1.22 -12.31
C LYS A 15 -21.62 0.95 -10.89
N LYS A 16 -22.12 -0.26 -10.63
CA LYS A 16 -22.57 -0.67 -9.28
C LYS A 16 -21.41 -0.70 -8.28
N MET A 17 -20.27 -1.25 -8.67
CA MET A 17 -19.06 -1.28 -7.84
C MET A 17 -18.56 0.13 -7.49
N LEU A 18 -18.49 1.03 -8.47
CA LEU A 18 -18.11 2.42 -8.27
C LEU A 18 -19.11 3.16 -7.39
N LYS A 19 -20.41 2.99 -7.64
CA LYS A 19 -21.46 3.56 -6.79
C LYS A 19 -21.33 3.08 -5.34
N SER A 20 -21.16 1.78 -5.13
CA SER A 20 -20.95 1.20 -3.80
C SER A 20 -19.70 1.76 -3.12
N SER A 21 -18.62 1.97 -3.88
CA SER A 21 -17.39 2.54 -3.36
C SER A 21 -17.57 4.01 -2.95
N ILE A 22 -18.25 4.81 -3.77
CA ILE A 22 -18.55 6.22 -3.47
C ILE A 22 -19.44 6.32 -2.23
N LEU A 23 -20.52 5.53 -2.15
CA LEU A 23 -21.39 5.52 -0.96
C LEU A 23 -20.59 5.17 0.30
N SER A 24 -19.69 4.18 0.22
CA SER A 24 -18.85 3.85 1.37
C SER A 24 -17.95 5.01 1.82
N LEU A 25 -17.50 5.87 0.89
CA LEU A 25 -16.72 7.05 1.26
C LEU A 25 -17.58 8.12 1.91
N GLU A 26 -18.78 8.36 1.39
CA GLU A 26 -19.75 9.30 1.98
C GLU A 26 -20.12 8.87 3.40
N ASP A 27 -20.45 7.59 3.59
CA ASP A 27 -20.93 7.06 4.88
C ASP A 27 -19.81 6.93 5.93
N TYR A 28 -18.61 6.47 5.55
CA TYR A 28 -17.53 6.17 6.51
C TYR A 28 -16.54 7.32 6.73
N GLU A 29 -16.46 8.26 5.80
CA GLU A 29 -15.49 9.37 5.84
C GLU A 29 -16.17 10.75 5.84
N GLU A 30 -17.51 10.81 5.86
CA GLU A 30 -18.32 12.03 5.89
C GLU A 30 -17.97 13.02 4.75
N LEU A 31 -17.45 12.50 3.64
CA LEU A 31 -17.06 13.28 2.48
C LEU A 31 -18.30 13.72 1.68
N THR A 32 -18.23 14.91 1.10
CA THR A 32 -19.25 15.33 0.12
C THR A 32 -19.17 14.46 -1.15
N TYR A 33 -20.28 14.32 -1.88
CA TYR A 33 -20.31 13.59 -3.15
C TYR A 33 -19.20 13.99 -4.11
N LYS A 34 -18.88 15.30 -4.17
CA LYS A 34 -17.82 15.83 -5.03
C LYS A 34 -16.43 15.35 -4.57
N GLU A 35 -16.14 15.43 -3.27
CA GLU A 35 -14.87 14.97 -2.69
C GLU A 35 -14.69 13.45 -2.84
N SER A 36 -15.76 12.68 -2.63
CA SER A 36 -15.76 11.23 -2.82
C SER A 36 -15.42 10.82 -4.25
N ILE A 37 -15.93 11.55 -5.25
CA ILE A 37 -15.57 11.32 -6.65
C ILE A 37 -14.10 11.64 -6.91
N ASP A 38 -13.60 12.78 -6.42
CA ASP A 38 -12.22 13.20 -6.66
C ASP A 38 -11.23 12.25 -5.97
N ARG A 39 -11.55 11.77 -4.78
CA ARG A 39 -10.79 10.71 -4.09
C ARG A 39 -10.77 9.39 -4.87
N MET A 40 -11.93 8.95 -5.38
CA MET A 40 -12.01 7.75 -6.21
C MET A 40 -11.23 7.89 -7.52
N LYS A 41 -11.25 9.05 -8.16
CA LYS A 41 -10.41 9.33 -9.33
C LYS A 41 -8.93 9.22 -9.00
N ASN A 42 -8.49 9.79 -7.88
CA ASN A 42 -7.10 9.69 -7.45
C ASN A 42 -6.68 8.23 -7.22
N ARG A 43 -7.48 7.47 -6.45
CA ARG A 43 -7.27 6.02 -6.22
C ARG A 43 -7.14 5.23 -7.52
N MET A 44 -8.05 5.45 -8.46
CA MET A 44 -8.02 4.78 -9.76
C MET A 44 -6.82 5.21 -10.60
N GLY A 45 -6.42 6.48 -10.53
CA GLY A 45 -5.22 7.01 -11.17
C GLY A 45 -3.94 6.38 -10.64
N ILE A 46 -3.80 6.26 -9.31
CA ILE A 46 -2.68 5.57 -8.66
C ILE A 46 -2.65 4.11 -9.09
N ARG A 47 -3.80 3.42 -9.01
CA ARG A 47 -3.90 2.00 -9.42
C ARG A 47 -3.52 1.80 -10.89
N LYS A 48 -3.94 2.70 -11.78
CA LYS A 48 -3.56 2.68 -13.19
C LYS A 48 -2.04 2.84 -13.35
N LYS A 49 -1.43 3.84 -12.71
CA LYS A 49 0.04 4.05 -12.74
C LYS A 49 0.81 2.82 -12.26
N LEU A 50 0.32 2.15 -11.20
CA LEU A 50 0.94 0.92 -10.69
C LEU A 50 0.81 -0.25 -11.66
N LEU A 51 -0.34 -0.37 -12.34
CA LEU A 51 -0.52 -1.39 -13.39
C LEU A 51 0.40 -1.15 -14.59
N GLU A 52 0.57 0.11 -14.99
CA GLU A 52 1.47 0.49 -16.10
C GLU A 52 2.96 0.25 -15.78
N LYS A 53 3.34 0.28 -14.50
CA LYS A 53 4.71 -0.01 -14.03
C LYS A 53 5.04 -1.51 -13.96
N LYS A 54 4.08 -2.40 -14.20
CA LYS A 54 4.33 -3.85 -14.14
C LYS A 54 5.36 -4.26 -15.19
N THR A 55 6.33 -5.05 -14.77
CA THR A 55 7.41 -5.55 -15.61
C THR A 55 7.05 -6.92 -16.20
N THR A 56 7.79 -7.34 -17.23
CA THR A 56 7.66 -8.68 -17.80
C THR A 56 7.94 -9.77 -16.75
N ASP A 57 8.86 -9.53 -15.82
CA ASP A 57 9.17 -10.45 -14.72
C ASP A 57 7.96 -10.67 -13.81
N ASP A 58 7.17 -9.61 -13.53
CA ASP A 58 5.95 -9.71 -12.73
C ASP A 58 4.89 -10.58 -13.42
N ILE A 59 4.77 -10.44 -14.75
CA ILE A 59 3.84 -11.23 -15.57
C ILE A 59 4.27 -12.69 -15.62
N TYR A 60 5.57 -12.94 -15.82
CA TYR A 60 6.14 -14.28 -15.84
C TYR A 60 5.95 -14.98 -14.49
N SER A 61 6.25 -14.28 -13.38
CA SER A 61 6.03 -14.80 -12.03
C SER A 61 4.56 -15.19 -11.82
N TYR A 62 3.63 -14.34 -12.24
CA TYR A 62 2.19 -14.63 -12.13
C TYR A 62 1.77 -15.88 -12.92
N PHE A 63 2.26 -16.04 -14.15
CA PHE A 63 1.97 -17.20 -14.98
C PHE A 63 2.52 -18.50 -14.38
N VAL A 64 3.82 -18.53 -14.04
CA VAL A 64 4.47 -19.72 -13.50
C VAL A 64 3.86 -20.11 -12.15
N ASN A 65 3.56 -19.15 -11.28
CA ASN A 65 2.89 -19.44 -10.00
C ASN A 65 1.47 -19.96 -10.18
N SER A 66 0.74 -19.52 -11.21
CA SER A 66 -0.59 -20.07 -11.52
C SER A 66 -0.51 -21.55 -11.92
N PHE A 67 0.54 -21.92 -12.67
CA PHE A 67 0.81 -23.31 -13.03
C PHE A 67 1.27 -24.15 -11.83
N LEU A 68 2.25 -23.67 -11.06
CA LEU A 68 2.80 -24.38 -9.91
C LEU A 68 1.77 -24.63 -8.80
N LYS A 69 0.82 -23.70 -8.61
CA LYS A 69 -0.26 -23.84 -7.63
C LYS A 69 -1.17 -25.04 -7.89
N GLU A 70 -1.30 -25.48 -9.13
CA GLU A 70 -2.04 -26.69 -9.49
C GLU A 70 -1.28 -27.97 -9.10
N TYR A 71 0.05 -27.93 -9.13
CA TYR A 71 0.88 -29.07 -8.73
C TYR A 71 0.93 -29.24 -7.21
N ASP A 72 1.23 -28.17 -6.49
CA ASP A 72 1.35 -28.20 -5.03
C ASP A 72 1.26 -26.78 -4.44
N PRO A 73 0.47 -26.54 -3.37
CA PRO A 73 0.40 -25.25 -2.69
C PRO A 73 1.73 -24.73 -2.10
N HIS A 74 2.75 -25.59 -1.94
CA HIS A 74 4.03 -25.20 -1.33
C HIS A 74 5.15 -24.90 -2.33
N THR A 75 4.90 -25.05 -3.63
CA THR A 75 5.89 -24.74 -4.66
C THR A 75 5.58 -23.39 -5.30
N SER A 76 6.53 -22.46 -5.26
CA SER A 76 6.39 -21.14 -5.87
C SER A 76 7.65 -20.71 -6.59
N TYR A 77 7.45 -19.96 -7.67
CA TYR A 77 8.49 -19.22 -8.37
C TYR A 77 8.60 -17.82 -7.77
N LEU A 78 9.83 -17.37 -7.52
CA LEU A 78 10.13 -16.04 -7.01
C LEU A 78 10.97 -15.29 -8.04
N SER A 79 10.52 -14.11 -8.44
CA SER A 79 11.31 -13.15 -9.22
C SER A 79 12.53 -12.66 -8.43
N ALA A 80 13.51 -12.04 -9.10
CA ALA A 80 14.70 -11.51 -8.43
C ALA A 80 14.39 -10.56 -7.27
N LYS A 81 13.33 -9.74 -7.42
CA LYS A 81 12.83 -8.86 -6.36
C LYS A 81 12.24 -9.65 -5.20
N GLU A 82 11.38 -10.62 -5.48
CA GLU A 82 10.74 -11.47 -4.46
C GLU A 82 11.76 -12.32 -3.70
N ILE A 83 12.79 -12.84 -4.38
CA ILE A 83 13.91 -13.55 -3.75
C ILE A 83 14.68 -12.63 -2.79
N ALA A 84 14.92 -11.38 -3.16
CA ALA A 84 15.60 -10.42 -2.29
C ALA A 84 14.78 -10.16 -1.02
N ASP A 85 13.47 -9.94 -1.16
CA ASP A 85 12.55 -9.77 -0.03
C ASP A 85 12.45 -11.03 0.85
N PHE A 86 12.41 -12.21 0.23
CA PHE A 86 12.42 -13.48 0.95
C PHE A 86 13.70 -13.65 1.76
N ASN A 87 14.86 -13.41 1.16
CA ASN A 87 16.15 -13.49 1.83
C ASN A 87 16.27 -12.52 3.01
N ILE A 88 15.71 -11.31 2.89
CA ILE A 88 15.64 -10.34 3.99
C ILE A 88 14.84 -10.92 5.16
N SER A 89 13.69 -11.53 4.87
CA SER A 89 12.85 -12.16 5.91
C SER A 89 13.53 -13.36 6.55
N MET A 90 14.21 -14.21 5.77
CA MET A 90 14.95 -15.38 6.27
C MET A 90 16.15 -15.00 7.13
N LYS A 91 16.87 -13.93 6.78
CA LYS A 91 17.99 -13.43 7.59
C LYS A 91 17.54 -12.73 8.87
N LEU A 92 16.23 -12.54 9.07
CA LEU A 92 15.66 -11.69 10.11
C LEU A 92 16.24 -10.26 10.09
N GLN A 93 16.75 -9.83 8.93
CA GLN A 93 17.38 -8.53 8.73
C GLN A 93 16.35 -7.54 8.19
N LEU A 94 15.23 -7.39 8.91
CA LEU A 94 14.21 -6.43 8.53
C LEU A 94 14.79 -5.00 8.63
N SER A 95 15.23 -4.46 7.49
CA SER A 95 15.73 -3.10 7.37
C SER A 95 14.56 -2.15 7.13
N GLY A 96 14.28 -1.29 8.11
CA GLY A 96 13.18 -0.34 8.06
C GLY A 96 13.08 0.45 9.36
N ILE A 97 12.02 1.23 9.49
CA ILE A 97 11.81 2.11 10.65
C ILE A 97 11.47 1.36 11.95
N GLY A 98 11.09 0.07 11.87
CA GLY A 98 10.74 -0.74 13.04
C GLY A 98 9.31 -0.49 13.55
N ALA A 99 8.37 -0.19 12.65
CA ALA A 99 6.96 0.00 12.95
C ALA A 99 6.09 -0.97 12.15
N VAL A 100 4.98 -1.41 12.77
CA VAL A 100 3.92 -2.17 12.14
C VAL A 100 2.90 -1.18 11.61
N LEU A 101 2.71 -1.18 10.30
CA LEU A 101 1.83 -0.26 9.59
C LEU A 101 0.58 -0.98 9.10
N THR A 102 -0.53 -0.25 9.03
CA THR A 102 -1.78 -0.71 8.42
C THR A 102 -2.36 0.37 7.51
N GLY A 103 -3.14 -0.03 6.52
CA GLY A 103 -3.92 0.90 5.71
C GLY A 103 -5.31 1.07 6.31
N GLU A 104 -5.69 2.29 6.66
CA GLU A 104 -7.02 2.61 7.18
C GLU A 104 -7.54 3.89 6.52
N LYS A 105 -8.73 3.84 5.90
CA LYS A 105 -9.38 5.01 5.26
C LYS A 105 -8.44 5.79 4.31
N GLY A 106 -7.63 5.04 3.56
CA GLY A 106 -6.62 5.58 2.62
C GLY A 106 -5.42 6.29 3.26
N PHE A 107 -5.29 6.26 4.59
CA PHE A 107 -4.08 6.64 5.30
C PHE A 107 -3.29 5.41 5.71
N ILE A 108 -1.99 5.58 5.88
CA ILE A 108 -1.13 4.54 6.44
C ILE A 108 -0.89 4.87 7.90
N LYS A 109 -1.44 4.02 8.76
CA LYS A 109 -1.47 4.21 10.20
C LYS A 109 -0.46 3.31 10.89
N VAL A 110 0.18 3.83 11.93
CA VAL A 110 1.10 3.07 12.78
C VAL A 110 0.29 2.33 13.84
N ILE A 111 0.24 0.99 13.79
CA ILE A 111 -0.42 0.19 14.85
C ILE A 111 0.49 0.06 16.06
N LYS A 112 1.75 -0.34 15.81
CA LYS A 112 2.67 -0.71 16.88
C LYS A 112 4.09 -0.38 16.49
N ILE A 113 4.88 0.04 17.48
CA ILE A 113 6.31 0.25 17.33
C ILE A 113 7.04 -0.93 17.96
N THR A 114 8.03 -1.46 17.25
CA THR A 114 8.85 -2.57 17.73
C THR A 114 9.85 -2.04 18.77
N SER A 115 9.86 -2.66 19.95
CA SER A 115 10.83 -2.36 20.99
C SER A 115 12.25 -2.52 20.44
N ASN A 116 13.14 -1.56 20.72
CA ASN A 116 14.51 -1.46 20.19
C ASN A 116 14.67 -1.11 18.69
N GLY A 117 13.59 -0.87 17.95
CA GLY A 117 13.65 -0.38 16.57
C GLY A 117 14.05 1.11 16.46
N PRO A 118 14.45 1.59 15.26
CA PRO A 118 14.79 3.00 15.03
C PRO A 118 13.67 3.99 15.43
N ALA A 119 12.41 3.69 15.09
CA ALA A 119 11.26 4.51 15.47
C ALA A 119 11.07 4.62 16.99
N ALA A 120 11.34 3.54 17.74
CA ALA A 120 11.27 3.56 19.21
C ALA A 120 12.38 4.42 19.83
N LYS A 121 13.58 4.42 19.23
CA LYS A 121 14.71 5.25 19.68
C LYS A 121 14.48 6.73 19.41
N GLY A 122 13.87 7.05 18.26
CA GLY A 122 13.54 8.41 17.87
C GLY A 122 12.46 9.06 18.73
N LYS A 123 11.52 8.28 19.30
CA LYS A 123 10.36 8.77 20.09
C LYS A 123 9.44 9.80 19.40
N GLU A 124 9.72 10.15 18.15
CA GLU A 124 8.93 11.07 17.33
C GLU A 124 7.68 10.43 16.74
N LEU A 125 7.67 9.11 16.60
CA LEU A 125 6.53 8.34 16.08
C LEU A 125 5.79 7.69 17.24
N GLN A 126 4.47 7.78 17.24
CA GLN A 126 3.60 7.14 18.22
C GLN A 126 2.63 6.16 17.53
N PRO A 127 2.11 5.17 18.28
CA PRO A 127 0.94 4.42 17.84
C PRO A 127 -0.20 5.37 17.48
N GLU A 128 -1.01 4.96 16.50
CA GLU A 128 -2.14 5.70 15.92
C GLU A 128 -1.77 6.89 15.02
N ASP A 129 -0.49 7.22 14.85
CA ASP A 129 -0.07 8.26 13.92
C ASP A 129 -0.35 7.87 12.46
N LYS A 130 -0.74 8.86 11.66
CA LYS A 130 -1.04 8.69 10.23
C LYS A 130 0.08 9.27 9.39
N ILE A 131 0.70 8.45 8.54
CA ILE A 131 1.75 8.86 7.62
C ILE A 131 1.09 9.36 6.33
N ILE A 132 1.36 10.62 5.96
CA ILE A 132 0.82 11.27 4.75
C ILE A 132 1.84 11.24 3.62
N ALA A 133 3.11 11.49 3.93
CA ALA A 133 4.16 11.61 2.91
C ALA A 133 5.48 11.01 3.38
N VAL A 134 6.25 10.50 2.42
CA VAL A 134 7.53 9.84 2.64
C VAL A 134 8.59 10.48 1.74
N ALA A 135 9.78 10.72 2.28
CA ALA A 135 10.95 11.15 1.53
C ALA A 135 12.14 10.25 1.87
N THR A 136 12.75 9.65 0.86
CA THR A 136 14.01 8.86 0.98
C THR A 136 15.20 9.72 0.56
N ASP A 137 16.23 9.79 1.40
CA ASP A 137 17.60 10.19 1.02
C ASP A 137 17.70 11.48 0.17
N GLY A 138 17.34 12.62 0.77
CA GLY A 138 17.46 13.94 0.13
C GLY A 138 16.45 14.25 -0.98
N LYS A 139 15.56 13.32 -1.32
CA LYS A 139 14.46 13.55 -2.27
C LYS A 139 13.32 14.35 -1.67
N GLU A 140 12.48 14.90 -2.55
CA GLU A 140 11.24 15.55 -2.17
C GLU A 140 10.24 14.58 -1.52
N PHE A 141 9.28 15.13 -0.78
CA PHE A 141 8.22 14.36 -0.17
C PHE A 141 7.26 13.84 -1.25
N GLU A 142 7.13 12.52 -1.33
CA GLU A 142 6.11 11.86 -2.13
C GLU A 142 4.86 11.64 -1.25
N ASP A 143 3.72 12.10 -1.72
CA ASP A 143 2.42 11.88 -1.08
C ASP A 143 1.99 10.42 -1.27
N ILE A 144 1.78 9.73 -0.15
CA ILE A 144 1.39 8.32 -0.09
C ILE A 144 -0.08 8.14 0.29
N MET A 145 -0.88 9.21 0.32
CA MET A 145 -2.32 9.10 0.51
C MET A 145 -2.96 8.23 -0.57
N ASP A 146 -3.83 7.32 -0.14
CA ASP A 146 -4.55 6.37 -0.99
C ASP A 146 -3.65 5.38 -1.76
N TRP A 147 -2.36 5.29 -1.42
CA TRP A 147 -1.48 4.26 -1.96
C TRP A 147 -1.82 2.88 -1.37
N PRO A 148 -1.61 1.79 -2.13
CA PRO A 148 -1.61 0.45 -1.56
C PRO A 148 -0.54 0.33 -0.47
N LEU A 149 -0.90 -0.31 0.64
CA LEU A 149 -0.02 -0.51 1.79
C LEU A 149 1.36 -1.06 1.40
N GLY A 150 1.39 -2.05 0.50
CA GLY A 150 2.64 -2.66 0.05
C GLY A 150 3.59 -1.69 -0.64
N GLU A 151 3.09 -0.81 -1.50
CA GLU A 151 3.93 0.17 -2.22
C GLU A 151 4.49 1.23 -1.27
N ALA A 152 3.68 1.71 -0.34
CA ALA A 152 4.17 2.64 0.65
C ALA A 152 5.16 2.01 1.64
N ILE A 153 4.98 0.73 2.01
CA ILE A 153 5.97 -0.02 2.78
C ILE A 153 7.28 -0.12 2.00
N ASN A 154 7.24 -0.37 0.69
CA ASN A 154 8.45 -0.43 -0.14
C ASN A 154 9.21 0.90 -0.17
N LEU A 155 8.50 2.05 -0.13
CA LEU A 155 9.12 3.38 -0.02
C LEU A 155 9.75 3.63 1.37
N ILE A 156 9.12 3.14 2.43
CA ILE A 156 9.60 3.30 3.81
C ILE A 156 10.77 2.35 4.10
N ARG A 157 10.81 1.20 3.43
CA ARG A 157 11.91 0.24 3.51
C ARG A 157 13.11 0.74 2.71
N GLY A 158 14.30 0.44 3.21
CA GLY A 158 15.54 0.88 2.60
C GLY A 158 16.73 0.07 3.11
N LYS A 159 17.90 0.30 2.51
CA LYS A 159 19.14 -0.31 2.98
C LYS A 159 19.47 0.21 4.39
N LYS A 160 20.09 -0.64 5.21
CA LYS A 160 20.55 -0.22 6.53
C LYS A 160 21.49 1.01 6.40
N GLY A 161 21.18 2.06 7.14
CA GLY A 161 21.94 3.32 7.13
C GLY A 161 21.34 4.42 6.25
N THR A 162 20.29 4.15 5.46
CA THR A 162 19.56 5.21 4.76
C THR A 162 18.60 5.92 5.70
N THR A 163 18.50 7.24 5.59
CA THR A 163 17.54 8.04 6.36
C THR A 163 16.26 8.28 5.55
N VAL A 164 15.13 8.04 6.19
CA VAL A 164 13.79 8.32 5.64
C VAL A 164 13.15 9.41 6.49
N LYS A 165 12.57 10.43 5.83
CA LYS A 165 11.78 11.47 6.49
C LYS A 165 10.31 11.17 6.25
N LEU A 166 9.53 11.21 7.32
CA LEU A 166 8.09 10.97 7.29
C LEU A 166 7.36 12.25 7.67
N ARG A 167 6.28 12.56 6.95
CA ARG A 167 5.30 13.56 7.37
C ARG A 167 4.13 12.84 8.00
N VAL A 168 3.90 13.10 9.27
CA VAL A 168 2.87 12.42 10.07
C VAL A 168 1.84 13.41 10.61
N ILE A 169 0.58 12.96 10.71
CA ILE A 169 -0.45 13.60 11.52
C ILE A 169 -0.48 12.85 12.85
N PRO A 170 -0.14 13.52 13.97
CA PRO A 170 -0.24 12.92 15.30
C PRO A 170 -1.68 12.52 15.62
N SER A 171 -1.88 11.36 16.23
CA SER A 171 -3.22 10.95 16.68
C SER A 171 -3.85 11.91 17.71
N GLY A 172 -3.01 12.61 18.46
CA GLY A 172 -3.40 13.55 19.52
C GLY A 172 -3.61 15.00 19.07
N SER A 173 -3.33 15.37 17.81
CA SER A 173 -3.62 16.72 17.35
C SER A 173 -5.12 16.84 17.09
N LYS A 174 -5.88 17.26 18.11
CA LYS A 174 -7.14 17.96 17.87
C LYS A 174 -6.82 19.10 16.91
N THR A 175 -7.26 18.96 15.66
CA THR A 175 -7.48 20.08 14.76
C THR A 175 -8.37 21.07 15.50
N ALA A 176 -7.77 22.17 15.93
CA ALA A 176 -8.47 23.40 16.30
C ALA A 176 -8.63 24.25 15.04
#